data_AF-V2WUW0-F1
#
_entry.id   AF-V2WUW0-F1
#
_cell.length_a   1.000
_cell.length_b   1.000
_cell.length_c   1.000
_cell.angle_alpha   90.00
_cell.angle_beta   90.00
_cell.angle_gamma   90.00
#
_symmetry.space_group_name_H-M   'P 1'
#
loop_
_entity.id
_entity.type
_entity.pdbx_description
1 polymer ?
#
loop_
_entity_poly.entity_id
_entity_poly.type
_entity_poly.pdbx_seq_one_letter_code
_entity_poly.pdbx_strand_id
1 'polypeptide(L)'
;MSSRSYFHIWYCLPKASREALKYKCNLTEDVRISLIKKADSTVAFKTVDTAKPSPNAKLDQHLSWSQITKAKNIFISNMHLGNYPPEHVKMFSAFYVNMELHPKLKEVHGERAFAWYHAKVHWDWYKSNEAGQPYDLSNINEGILQDCFQEIQSEDLDASIAQYVAPMS
;
A
#
# COMPACT_ATOMS: atom_id res chain seq x y z
N MET A 1 -18.97 17.12 5.36
CA MET A 1 -17.92 16.65 4.42
C MET A 1 -17.67 15.19 4.74
N SER A 2 -17.89 14.27 3.80
CA SER A 2 -17.61 12.85 4.06
C SER A 2 -16.09 12.68 4.24
N SER A 3 -15.67 12.09 5.37
CA SER A 3 -14.30 11.65 5.56
C SER A 3 -13.93 10.69 4.44
N ARG A 4 -12.85 10.96 3.72
CA ARG A 4 -12.30 10.02 2.73
C ARG A 4 -11.45 9.04 3.52
N SER A 5 -12.00 7.89 3.94
CA SER A 5 -11.25 6.95 4.78
C SER A 5 -10.02 6.39 4.06
N TYR A 6 -8.87 6.36 4.74
CA TYR A 6 -7.67 5.70 4.26
C TYR A 6 -7.94 4.22 4.00
N PHE A 7 -7.47 3.74 2.86
CA PHE A 7 -7.61 2.34 2.48
C PHE A 7 -6.22 1.75 2.24
N HIS A 8 -5.74 0.95 3.19
CA HIS A 8 -4.45 0.28 3.09
C HIS A 8 -4.41 -0.70 1.92
N ILE A 9 -3.34 -0.66 1.13
CA ILE A 9 -3.18 -1.53 -0.04
C ILE A 9 -3.07 -3.02 0.37
N TRP A 10 -2.69 -3.33 1.62
CA TRP A 10 -2.68 -4.71 2.14
C TRP A 10 -4.03 -5.41 2.01
N TYR A 11 -5.16 -4.71 2.20
CA TYR A 11 -6.50 -5.28 2.05
C TYR A 11 -6.84 -5.70 0.63
N CYS A 12 -6.05 -5.27 -0.36
CA CYS A 12 -6.18 -5.68 -1.75
C CYS A 12 -5.42 -6.98 -2.07
N LEU A 13 -4.67 -7.53 -1.11
CA LEU A 13 -3.97 -8.80 -1.33
C LEU A 13 -4.95 -9.99 -1.25
N PRO A 14 -4.79 -11.01 -2.13
CA PRO A 14 -5.61 -12.22 -2.07
C PRO A 14 -5.59 -12.95 -0.72
N LYS A 15 -4.49 -12.84 0.04
CA LYS A 15 -4.40 -13.39 1.42
C LYS A 15 -5.29 -12.59 2.38
N ALA A 16 -5.22 -11.26 2.35
CA ALA A 16 -6.06 -10.39 3.15
C ALA A 16 -7.55 -10.54 2.83
N SER A 17 -7.92 -10.69 1.55
CA SER A 17 -9.31 -10.97 1.16
C SER A 17 -9.84 -12.28 1.73
N ARG A 18 -9.00 -13.35 1.77
CA ARG A 18 -9.37 -14.63 2.40
C ARG A 18 -9.46 -14.55 3.92
N GLU A 19 -8.61 -13.74 4.55
CA GLU A 19 -8.65 -13.52 5.99
C GLU A 19 -9.85 -12.66 6.41
N ALA A 20 -10.14 -11.58 5.69
CA ALA A 20 -11.33 -10.77 5.91
C ALA A 20 -12.62 -11.61 5.77
N LEU A 21 -12.66 -12.56 4.83
CA LEU A 21 -13.75 -13.53 4.70
C LEU A 21 -13.86 -14.47 5.91
N LYS A 22 -12.73 -14.94 6.48
CA LYS A 22 -12.73 -15.78 7.69
C LYS A 22 -13.14 -15.01 8.96
N TYR A 23 -12.72 -13.75 9.10
CA TYR A 23 -13.11 -12.90 10.23
C TYR A 23 -14.58 -12.51 10.17
N LYS A 24 -15.18 -12.36 8.98
CA LYS A 24 -16.62 -12.12 8.81
C LYS A 24 -17.49 -13.25 9.38
N CYS A 25 -17.01 -14.50 9.39
CA CYS A 25 -17.74 -15.62 9.97
C CYS A 25 -17.79 -15.60 11.51
N ASN A 26 -16.95 -14.79 12.17
CA ASN A 26 -16.75 -14.80 13.63
C ASN A 26 -17.20 -13.50 14.32
N LEU A 27 -17.76 -12.54 13.59
CA LEU A 27 -18.17 -11.25 14.14
C LEU A 27 -19.70 -11.15 14.14
N THR A 28 -20.27 -11.04 15.34
CA THR A 28 -21.69 -10.82 15.63
C THR A 28 -22.21 -9.49 15.05
N GLU A 29 -23.54 -9.43 14.88
CA GLU A 29 -24.42 -8.51 14.15
C GLU A 29 -24.07 -7.01 13.98
N ASP A 30 -23.11 -6.44 14.72
CA ASP A 30 -22.96 -4.97 14.82
C ASP A 30 -21.73 -4.38 14.10
N VAL A 31 -20.98 -5.17 13.32
CA VAL A 31 -19.89 -4.66 12.46
C VAL A 31 -20.16 -5.01 11.00
N ARG A 32 -20.96 -4.18 10.33
CA ARG A 32 -21.25 -4.31 8.89
C ARG A 32 -20.07 -3.86 8.02
N ILE A 33 -19.02 -4.69 7.91
CA ILE A 33 -18.20 -4.70 6.69
C ILE A 33 -19.04 -5.35 5.59
N SER A 34 -19.74 -4.54 4.81
CA SER A 34 -20.53 -5.06 3.68
C SER A 34 -19.57 -5.36 2.52
N LEU A 35 -19.03 -6.58 2.49
CA LEU A 35 -18.50 -7.17 1.26
C LEU A 35 -19.65 -7.25 0.25
N ILE A 36 -19.60 -6.45 -0.81
CA ILE A 36 -20.49 -6.64 -1.96
C ILE A 36 -19.76 -7.59 -2.91
N LYS A 37 -20.34 -8.79 -3.08
CA LYS A 37 -19.89 -9.75 -4.09
C LYS A 37 -20.49 -9.30 -5.42
N LYS A 38 -19.67 -8.82 -6.36
CA LYS A 38 -20.13 -8.63 -7.74
C LYS A 38 -20.27 -10.01 -8.40
N ALA A 39 -21.22 -10.10 -9.34
CA ALA A 39 -21.55 -11.34 -10.04
C ALA A 39 -20.37 -11.96 -10.82
N ASP A 40 -19.28 -11.21 -11.00
CA ASP A 40 -18.06 -11.55 -11.73
C ASP A 40 -16.91 -12.05 -10.83
N SER A 41 -17.20 -12.48 -9.59
CA SER A 41 -16.23 -12.92 -8.58
C SER A 41 -15.31 -11.84 -7.99
N THR A 42 -15.56 -10.56 -8.26
CA THR A 42 -14.86 -9.47 -7.56
C THR A 42 -15.58 -9.04 -6.27
N VAL A 43 -14.80 -8.75 -5.23
CA VAL A 43 -15.28 -8.30 -3.92
C VAL A 43 -15.00 -6.79 -3.79
N ALA A 44 -16.04 -6.01 -3.50
CA ALA A 44 -15.94 -4.59 -3.20
C ALA A 44 -16.12 -4.34 -1.69
N PHE A 45 -15.31 -3.44 -1.12
CA PHE A 45 -15.33 -3.05 0.29
C PHE A 45 -15.95 -1.66 0.49
N LYS A 46 -16.88 -1.54 1.43
CA LYS A 46 -17.32 -0.25 1.99
C LYS A 46 -16.78 -0.16 3.42
N THR A 47 -15.94 0.84 3.71
CA THR A 47 -15.42 1.10 5.05
C THR A 47 -16.50 1.75 5.92
N VAL A 48 -16.62 1.29 7.16
CA VAL A 48 -17.38 1.93 8.23
C VAL A 48 -16.42 2.00 9.43
N ASP A 49 -16.32 3.17 10.05
CA ASP A 49 -15.30 3.62 11.01
C ASP A 49 -15.15 2.81 12.34
N THR A 50 -15.75 1.62 12.45
CA THR A 50 -15.79 0.80 13.67
C THR A 50 -15.22 -0.61 13.52
N ALA A 51 -14.71 -1.00 12.35
CA ALA A 51 -14.09 -2.30 12.17
C ALA A 51 -12.69 -2.34 12.80
N LYS A 52 -12.47 -3.19 13.81
CA LYS A 52 -11.12 -3.50 14.30
C LYS A 52 -10.28 -4.04 13.12
N PRO A 53 -9.08 -3.50 12.87
CA PRO A 53 -8.21 -3.99 11.80
C PRO A 53 -7.84 -5.47 12.03
N SER A 54 -7.62 -6.21 10.94
CA SER A 54 -7.15 -7.60 11.03
C SER A 54 -5.82 -7.63 11.81
N PRO A 55 -5.58 -8.60 12.71
CA PRO A 55 -4.29 -8.69 13.41
C PRO A 55 -3.12 -8.94 12.45
N ASN A 56 -3.39 -9.36 11.21
CA ASN A 56 -2.39 -9.54 10.15
C ASN A 56 -2.27 -8.35 9.21
N ALA A 57 -3.06 -7.29 9.41
CA ALA A 57 -3.01 -6.09 8.58
C ALA A 57 -1.60 -5.52 8.63
N LYS A 58 -0.92 -5.50 7.48
CA LYS A 58 0.41 -4.90 7.38
C LYS A 58 0.27 -3.45 6.96
N LEU A 59 1.04 -2.59 7.63
CA LEU A 59 1.32 -1.26 7.12
C LEU A 59 2.02 -1.39 5.76
N ASP A 60 1.80 -0.40 4.90
CA ASP A 60 2.32 -0.42 3.52
C ASP A 60 3.85 -0.54 3.51
N GLN A 61 4.54 0.00 4.54
CA GLN A 61 5.98 -0.11 4.78
C GLN A 61 6.51 -1.56 4.93
N HIS A 62 5.62 -2.53 5.20
CA HIS A 62 5.98 -3.94 5.37
C HIS A 62 5.56 -4.81 4.17
N LEU A 63 5.09 -4.18 3.09
CA LEU A 63 4.79 -4.87 1.86
C LEU A 63 6.03 -4.97 0.98
N SER A 64 6.23 -6.13 0.37
CA SER A 64 7.23 -6.26 -0.69
C SER A 64 6.70 -5.67 -2.00
N TRP A 65 7.62 -5.36 -2.92
CA TRP A 65 7.27 -4.92 -4.27
C TRP A 65 6.26 -5.86 -4.93
N SER A 66 6.53 -7.17 -4.93
CA SER A 66 5.63 -8.20 -5.48
C SER A 66 4.23 -8.16 -4.86
N GLN A 67 4.09 -7.83 -3.57
CA GLN A 67 2.79 -7.67 -2.93
C GLN A 67 2.07 -6.43 -3.45
N ILE A 68 2.76 -5.30 -3.56
CA ILE A 68 2.22 -4.06 -4.12
C ILE A 68 1.74 -4.30 -5.56
N THR A 69 2.55 -4.93 -6.42
CA THR A 69 2.20 -5.21 -7.82
C THR A 69 0.95 -6.08 -7.95
N LYS A 70 0.77 -7.06 -7.05
CA LYS A 70 -0.41 -7.93 -7.03
C LYS A 70 -1.67 -7.22 -6.53
N ALA A 71 -1.50 -6.25 -5.64
CA ALA A 71 -2.57 -5.53 -4.97
C ALA A 71 -3.06 -4.30 -5.75
N LYS A 72 -2.20 -3.66 -6.55
CA LYS A 72 -2.45 -2.36 -7.19
C LYS A 72 -3.73 -2.31 -8.03
N ASN A 73 -4.03 -3.36 -8.81
CA ASN A 73 -5.19 -3.36 -9.72
C ASN A 73 -6.51 -3.38 -8.94
N ILE A 74 -6.53 -4.15 -7.84
CA ILE A 74 -7.67 -4.20 -6.93
C ILE A 74 -7.79 -2.87 -6.17
N PHE A 75 -6.67 -2.28 -5.77
CA PHE A 75 -6.63 -0.97 -5.13
C PHE A 75 -7.24 0.12 -6.01
N ILE A 76 -6.73 0.30 -7.24
CA ILE A 76 -7.24 1.27 -8.23
C ILE A 76 -8.72 1.00 -8.47
N SER A 77 -9.10 -0.26 -8.67
CA SER A 77 -10.49 -0.65 -8.89
C SER A 77 -11.37 -0.33 -7.69
N ASN A 78 -10.87 -0.30 -6.46
CA ASN A 78 -11.65 0.00 -5.26
C ASN A 78 -11.69 1.49 -4.90
N MET A 79 -10.88 2.35 -5.54
CA MET A 79 -10.86 3.79 -5.24
C MET A 79 -12.24 4.46 -5.42
N HIS A 80 -13.06 4.01 -6.37
CA HIS A 80 -14.42 4.56 -6.52
C HIS A 80 -15.31 4.33 -5.27
N LEU A 81 -15.05 3.28 -4.48
CA LEU A 81 -15.80 2.97 -3.25
C LEU A 81 -15.49 3.98 -2.13
N GLY A 82 -14.30 4.59 -2.16
CA GLY A 82 -13.89 5.66 -1.26
C GLY A 82 -14.30 7.06 -1.73
N ASN A 83 -15.14 7.17 -2.77
CA ASN A 83 -15.53 8.45 -3.40
C ASN A 83 -14.34 9.29 -3.88
N TYR A 84 -13.25 8.64 -4.29
CA TYR A 84 -12.14 9.34 -4.94
C TYR A 84 -12.56 9.79 -6.36
N PRO A 85 -12.24 11.03 -6.76
CA PRO A 85 -12.57 11.51 -8.10
C PRO A 85 -11.82 10.75 -9.20
N PRO A 86 -12.36 10.69 -10.43
CA PRO A 86 -11.72 9.99 -11.56
C PRO A 86 -10.27 10.42 -11.81
N GLU A 87 -9.96 11.70 -11.56
CA GLU A 87 -8.62 12.27 -11.69
C GLU A 87 -7.61 11.53 -10.80
N HIS A 88 -8.00 11.20 -9.56
CA HIS A 88 -7.13 10.48 -8.63
C HIS A 88 -6.94 9.03 -9.08
N VAL A 89 -7.98 8.39 -9.61
CA VAL A 89 -7.88 7.02 -10.16
C VAL A 89 -6.89 6.99 -11.32
N LYS A 90 -6.97 7.95 -12.23
CA LYS A 90 -6.03 8.11 -13.35
C LYS A 90 -4.61 8.38 -12.86
N MET A 91 -4.44 9.27 -11.89
CA MET A 91 -3.16 9.59 -11.26
C MET A 91 -2.50 8.35 -10.65
N PHE A 92 -3.23 7.57 -9.84
CA PHE A 92 -2.69 6.33 -9.27
C PHE A 92 -2.36 5.30 -10.34
N SER A 93 -3.16 5.22 -11.41
CA SER A 93 -2.87 4.32 -12.53
C SER A 93 -1.54 4.69 -13.20
N ALA A 94 -1.32 5.99 -13.48
CA ALA A 94 -0.07 6.49 -14.02
C ALA A 94 1.11 6.30 -13.04
N PHE A 95 0.90 6.55 -11.75
CA PHE A 95 1.88 6.32 -10.69
C PHE A 95 2.43 4.89 -10.70
N TYR A 96 1.57 3.88 -10.68
CA TYR A 96 2.03 2.49 -10.69
C TYR A 96 2.75 2.11 -11.99
N VAL A 97 2.28 2.62 -13.14
CA VAL A 97 2.96 2.40 -14.43
C VAL A 97 4.36 3.03 -14.42
N ASN A 98 4.49 4.27 -13.93
CA ASN A 98 5.76 4.97 -13.89
C ASN A 98 6.75 4.30 -12.94
N MET A 99 6.29 3.78 -11.80
CA MET A 99 7.14 2.99 -10.91
C MET A 99 7.64 1.70 -11.58
N GLU A 100 6.78 0.98 -12.29
CA GLU A 100 7.14 -0.29 -12.95
C GLU A 100 8.09 -0.12 -14.14
N LEU A 101 8.00 1.01 -14.83
CA LEU A 101 8.86 1.34 -15.96
C LEU A 101 10.15 2.05 -15.54
N HIS A 102 10.29 2.40 -14.26
CA HIS A 102 11.42 3.18 -13.78
C HIS A 102 12.73 2.39 -13.90
N PRO A 103 13.81 2.95 -14.49
CA PRO A 103 15.08 2.24 -14.67
C PRO A 103 15.68 1.70 -13.37
N LYS A 104 15.63 2.50 -12.29
CA LYS A 104 16.14 2.13 -10.96
C LYS A 104 15.47 0.90 -10.35
N LEU A 105 14.30 0.49 -10.83
CA LEU A 105 13.63 -0.72 -10.32
C LEU A 105 14.48 -1.97 -10.55
N LYS A 106 15.30 -1.98 -11.61
CA LYS A 106 16.19 -3.10 -11.98
C LYS A 106 17.55 -3.06 -11.28
N GLU A 107 17.83 -2.02 -10.51
CA GLU A 107 19.08 -1.89 -9.76
C GLU A 107 19.08 -2.81 -8.53
N VAL A 108 20.26 -2.98 -7.95
CA VAL A 108 20.39 -3.66 -6.65
C VAL A 108 19.55 -2.89 -5.62
N HIS A 109 18.78 -3.63 -4.81
CA HIS A 109 17.79 -3.09 -3.88
C HIS A 109 16.59 -2.37 -4.51
N GLY A 110 16.47 -2.31 -5.84
CA GLY A 110 15.42 -1.58 -6.55
C GLY A 110 14.01 -1.92 -6.06
N GLU A 111 13.65 -3.20 -6.02
CA GLU A 111 12.33 -3.61 -5.50
C GLU A 111 12.07 -3.16 -4.06
N ARG A 112 13.06 -3.25 -3.17
CA ARG A 112 12.93 -2.83 -1.76
C ARG A 112 12.78 -1.30 -1.67
N ALA A 113 13.58 -0.56 -2.43
CA ALA A 113 13.51 0.90 -2.50
C ALA A 113 12.16 1.39 -3.03
N PHE A 114 11.64 0.76 -4.08
CA PHE A 114 10.33 1.10 -4.65
C PHE A 114 9.18 0.73 -3.71
N ALA A 115 9.29 -0.35 -2.93
CA ALA A 115 8.30 -0.69 -1.92
C ALA A 115 8.26 0.34 -0.78
N TRP A 116 9.43 0.81 -0.33
CA TRP A 116 9.53 1.85 0.70
C TRP A 116 9.06 3.22 0.20
N TYR A 117 9.48 3.59 -1.01
CA TYR A 117 9.03 4.80 -1.68
C TYR A 117 7.51 4.80 -1.80
N HIS A 118 6.91 3.70 -2.27
CA HIS A 118 5.45 3.51 -2.32
C HIS A 118 4.81 3.82 -0.97
N ALA A 119 5.26 3.17 0.11
CA ALA A 119 4.69 3.36 1.44
C ALA A 119 4.76 4.81 1.92
N LYS A 120 5.91 5.49 1.71
CA LYS A 120 6.11 6.89 2.10
C LYS A 120 5.16 7.82 1.35
N VAL A 121 5.17 7.77 0.01
CA VAL A 121 4.40 8.71 -0.82
C VAL A 121 2.90 8.42 -0.80
N HIS A 122 2.50 7.16 -0.62
CA HIS A 122 1.09 6.78 -0.52
C HIS A 122 0.44 7.35 0.76
N TRP A 123 1.12 7.21 1.90
CA TRP A 123 0.68 7.80 3.16
C TRP A 123 0.71 9.33 3.12
N ASP A 124 1.78 9.90 2.56
CA ASP A 124 1.94 11.34 2.48
C ASP A 124 0.87 12.02 1.59
N TRP A 125 0.61 11.42 0.43
CA TRP A 125 -0.45 11.87 -0.45
C TRP A 125 -1.82 11.80 0.21
N TYR A 126 -2.10 10.73 0.96
CA TYR A 126 -3.38 10.59 1.66
C TYR A 126 -3.58 11.75 2.66
N LYS A 127 -2.60 12.03 3.52
CA LYS A 127 -2.65 13.18 4.46
C LYS A 127 -2.86 14.50 3.71
N SER A 128 -2.16 14.70 2.61
CA SER A 128 -2.26 15.91 1.78
C SER A 128 -3.64 16.05 1.15
N ASN A 129 -4.22 14.95 0.67
CA ASN A 129 -5.58 14.89 0.14
C ASN A 129 -6.64 15.15 1.22
N GLU A 130 -6.47 14.66 2.46
CA GLU A 130 -7.35 14.99 3.59
C GLU A 130 -7.27 16.47 3.97
N ALA A 131 -6.08 17.07 3.90
CA ALA A 131 -5.86 18.50 4.10
C ALA A 131 -6.37 19.37 2.93
N GLY A 132 -6.93 18.77 1.87
CA GLY A 132 -7.42 19.49 0.69
C GLY A 132 -6.32 20.03 -0.23
N GLN A 133 -5.09 19.53 -0.09
CA GLN A 133 -3.92 19.89 -0.89
C GLN A 133 -3.35 18.65 -1.62
N PRO A 134 -4.14 17.92 -2.43
CA PRO A 134 -3.62 16.77 -3.15
C PRO A 134 -2.56 17.21 -4.17
N TYR A 135 -1.52 16.40 -4.33
CA TYR A 135 -0.51 16.58 -5.36
C TYR A 135 -0.52 15.40 -6.33
N ASP A 136 0.14 15.56 -7.48
CA ASP A 136 0.22 14.52 -8.49
C ASP A 136 1.30 13.49 -8.13
N LEU A 137 0.88 12.29 -7.70
CA LEU A 137 1.77 11.17 -7.41
C LEU A 137 2.39 10.54 -8.66
N SER A 138 1.85 10.78 -9.85
CA SER A 138 2.34 10.11 -11.06
C SER A 138 3.78 10.50 -11.40
N ASN A 139 4.21 11.68 -10.99
CA ASN A 139 5.60 12.11 -11.10
C ASN A 139 6.41 11.50 -9.96
N ILE A 140 7.34 10.60 -10.30
CA ILE A 140 8.21 9.97 -9.31
C ILE A 140 9.12 11.05 -8.71
N ASN A 141 9.06 11.20 -7.38
CA ASN A 141 9.93 12.10 -6.66
C ASN A 141 11.29 11.42 -6.48
N GLU A 142 12.22 11.74 -7.37
CA GLU A 142 13.58 11.19 -7.38
C GLU A 142 14.34 11.44 -6.07
N GLY A 143 14.06 12.53 -5.35
CA GLY A 143 14.66 12.81 -4.06
C GLY A 143 14.27 11.77 -3.01
N ILE A 144 12.96 11.58 -2.81
CA ILE A 144 12.44 10.57 -1.87
C ILE A 144 12.89 9.16 -2.29
N LEU A 145 12.90 8.87 -3.60
CA LEU A 145 13.36 7.58 -4.10
C LEU A 145 14.84 7.36 -3.77
N GLN A 146 15.69 8.37 -3.99
CA GLN A 146 17.11 8.30 -3.66
C GLN A 146 17.34 8.12 -2.17
N ASP A 147 16.58 8.82 -1.32
CA ASP A 147 16.64 8.64 0.13
C ASP A 147 16.32 7.19 0.53
N CYS A 148 15.30 6.58 -0.08
CA CYS A 148 15.00 5.16 0.13
C CYS A 148 16.16 4.24 -0.26
N PHE A 149 16.86 4.51 -1.37
CA PHE A 149 18.06 3.74 -1.73
C PHE A 149 19.18 3.90 -0.70
N GLN A 150 19.42 5.11 -0.21
CA GLN A 150 20.45 5.38 0.80
C GLN A 150 20.15 4.70 2.12
N GLU A 151 18.91 4.78 2.61
CA GLU A 151 18.49 4.14 3.85
C GLU A 151 18.68 2.61 3.78
N ILE A 152 18.30 1.98 2.67
CA ILE A 152 18.47 0.53 2.49
C ILE A 152 19.95 0.13 2.44
N GLN A 153 20.79 0.92 1.77
CA GLN A 153 22.23 0.68 1.73
C GLN A 153 22.85 0.80 3.12
N SER A 154 22.41 1.77 3.93
CA SER A 154 22.83 1.90 5.33
C SER A 154 22.43 0.69 6.15
N GLU A 155 21.19 0.21 6.02
CA GLU A 155 20.72 -0.98 6.75
C GLU A 155 21.54 -2.23 6.42
N ASP A 156 21.86 -2.43 5.14
CA ASP A 156 22.63 -3.59 4.70
C ASP A 156 24.12 -3.48 5.14
N LEU A 157 24.68 -2.27 5.19
CA LEU A 157 26.01 -2.02 5.74
C LEU A 157 26.07 -2.31 7.25
N ASP A 158 25.10 -1.80 8.02
CA ASP A 158 25.01 -2.01 9.46
C ASP A 158 24.81 -3.49 9.80
N ALA A 159 23.98 -4.21 9.03
CA ALA A 159 23.79 -5.64 9.17
C ALA A 159 25.07 -6.42 8.87
N SER A 160 25.84 -6.01 7.86
CA SER A 160 27.13 -6.62 7.55
C SER A 160 28.12 -6.41 8.70
N ILE A 161 28.24 -5.20 9.23
CA ILE A 161 29.12 -4.89 10.37
C ILE A 161 28.73 -5.74 11.59
N ALA A 162 27.43 -5.83 11.91
CA ALA A 162 26.94 -6.61 13.05
C ALA A 162 27.30 -8.11 12.94
N GLN A 163 27.28 -8.66 11.72
CA GLN A 163 27.66 -10.05 11.46
C GLN A 163 29.16 -10.32 11.68
N TYR A 164 30.03 -9.34 11.45
CA TYR A 164 31.47 -9.45 11.70
C TYR A 164 31.88 -9.22 13.16
N VAL A 165 31.03 -8.55 13.95
CA VAL A 165 31.31 -8.22 15.37
C VAL A 165 30.74 -9.27 16.34
N ALA A 166 29.94 -10.23 15.87
CA ALA A 166 29.46 -11.34 16.69
C ALA A 166 30.67 -12.22 17.14
N PRO A 167 30.93 -12.37 18.46
CA PRO A 167 32.05 -13.15 18.93
C PRO A 167 31.87 -14.61 18.51
N MET A 168 32.90 -15.22 17.93
CA MET A 168 32.97 -16.66 17.75
C MET A 168 32.94 -17.30 19.15
N SER A 169 31.75 -17.75 19.57
CA SER A 169 31.54 -18.58 20.75
C SER A 169 31.68 -20.05 20.39
#